data_AF-A0A966NSH3-F1
#
_entry.id   AF-A0A966NSH3-F1
#
_cell.length_a   1.000
_cell.length_b   1.000
_cell.length_c   1.000
_cell.angle_alpha   90.00
_cell.angle_beta   90.00
_cell.angle_gamma   90.00
#
_symmetry.space_group_name_H-M   'P 1'
#
loop_
_entity.id
_entity.type
_entity.pdbx_description
1 polymer ?
#
loop_
_entity_poly.entity_id
_entity_poly.type
_entity_poly.pdbx_seq_one_letter_code
_entity_poly.pdbx_strand_id
1 'polypeptide(L)'
;MRQIILDTETTGLNPATGDRIIEIGCIELINRRQTGKTLHHYINPERDIAEGAFAVHGLSREFLSDKPVFGVIVDELTEFIAGAEVIIHNAPF
;
A
#
# COMPACT_ATOMS: atom_id res chain seq x y z
N MET A 1 -13.97 10.96 -15.50
CA MET A 1 -12.88 11.23 -14.55
C MET A 1 -12.44 9.90 -13.95
N ARG A 2 -11.13 9.61 -13.93
CA ARG A 2 -10.55 8.38 -13.40
C ARG A 2 -10.13 8.61 -11.95
N GLN A 3 -10.52 7.73 -11.05
CA GLN A 3 -10.22 7.81 -9.62
C GLN A 3 -9.59 6.50 -9.17
N ILE A 4 -8.57 6.57 -8.31
CA ILE A 4 -7.98 5.41 -7.65
C ILE A 4 -8.30 5.51 -6.17
N ILE A 5 -8.99 4.50 -5.64
CA ILE A 5 -9.10 4.32 -4.20
C ILE A 5 -7.85 3.57 -3.77
N LEU A 6 -7.07 4.15 -2.86
CA LEU A 6 -5.80 3.59 -2.41
C LEU A 6 -5.81 3.47 -0.89
N ASP A 7 -5.30 2.35 -0.40
CA ASP A 7 -5.04 2.11 1.01
C ASP A 7 -3.68 1.43 1.19
N THR A 8 -3.06 1.62 2.36
CA THR A 8 -1.73 1.07 2.67
C THR A 8 -1.65 0.57 4.10
N GLU A 9 -1.04 -0.60 4.29
CA GLU A 9 -0.62 -1.07 5.60
C GLU A 9 0.88 -0.80 5.78
N THR A 10 1.29 -0.58 7.03
CA THR A 10 2.67 -0.16 7.36
C THR A 10 3.19 -0.90 8.59
N THR A 11 4.51 -0.93 8.78
CA THR A 11 5.14 -1.51 9.98
C THR A 11 4.83 -0.75 11.27
N GLY A 12 4.28 0.47 11.15
CA GLY A 12 4.07 1.45 12.21
C GLY A 12 3.66 2.81 11.61
N LEU A 13 3.41 3.81 12.45
CA LEU A 13 2.74 5.05 12.03
C LEU A 13 3.67 6.22 11.68
N ASN A 14 5.00 6.06 11.75
CA ASN A 14 5.92 7.18 11.62
C ASN A 14 7.09 6.89 10.64
N PRO A 15 7.02 7.39 9.40
CA PRO A 15 8.08 7.17 8.42
C PRO A 15 9.40 7.86 8.80
N ALA A 16 9.37 8.92 9.62
CA ALA A 16 10.58 9.58 10.11
C ALA A 16 11.37 8.69 11.09
N THR A 17 10.71 7.74 11.76
CA THR A 17 11.36 6.69 12.56
C THR A 17 11.64 5.42 11.75
N GLY A 18 11.52 5.52 10.43
CA GLY A 18 11.90 4.47 9.49
C GLY A 18 10.80 3.44 9.21
N ASP A 19 9.56 3.66 9.65
CA ASP A 19 8.46 2.76 9.28
C ASP A 19 8.32 2.64 7.75
N ARG A 20 7.84 1.49 7.32
CA ARG A 20 7.79 1.08 5.90
C ARG A 20 6.40 0.60 5.54
N ILE A 21 6.02 0.80 4.28
CA ILE A 21 4.82 0.20 3.70
C ILE A 21 5.05 -1.31 3.55
N ILE A 22 4.02 -2.09 3.90
CA ILE A 22 4.02 -3.57 3.82
C ILE A 22 2.89 -4.11 2.94
N GLU A 23 1.88 -3.30 2.64
CA GLU A 23 0.81 -3.65 1.72
C GLU A 23 0.34 -2.39 1.00
N ILE A 24 -0.01 -2.53 -0.28
CA ILE A 24 -0.67 -1.50 -1.06
C ILE A 24 -1.85 -2.12 -1.78
N GLY A 25 -3.04 -1.54 -1.60
CA GLY A 25 -4.24 -1.91 -2.32
C GLY A 25 -4.78 -0.72 -3.12
N CYS A 26 -5.01 -0.90 -4.41
CA CYS A 26 -5.62 0.09 -5.28
C CYS A 26 -6.80 -0.48 -6.07
N ILE A 27 -7.88 0.29 -6.18
CA ILE A 27 -9.04 -0.03 -7.01
C ILE A 27 -9.33 1.14 -7.94
N GLU A 28 -9.46 0.86 -9.24
CA GLU A 28 -9.82 1.87 -10.23
C GLU A 28 -11.33 2.06 -10.35
N LEU A 29 -11.74 3.33 -10.29
CA LEU A 29 -13.10 3.78 -10.60
C LEU A 29 -13.10 4.68 -11.84
N ILE A 30 -14.08 4.46 -12.72
CA ILE A 30 -14.44 5.40 -13.77
C ILE A 30 -15.92 5.71 -13.63
N ASN A 31 -16.26 7.00 -13.53
CA ASN A 31 -17.64 7.46 -13.33
C ASN A 31 -18.31 6.78 -12.12
N ARG A 32 -17.57 6.68 -11.01
CA ARG A 32 -18.00 6.08 -9.73
C ARG A 32 -18.39 4.59 -9.82
N ARG A 33 -17.90 3.88 -10.82
CA ARG A 33 -18.06 2.43 -10.97
C ARG A 33 -16.69 1.77 -11.03
N GLN A 34 -16.56 0.63 -10.35
CA GLN A 34 -15.35 -0.18 -10.42
C GLN A 34 -15.15 -0.68 -11.85
N THR A 35 -13.92 -0.54 -12.35
CA THR A 35 -13.56 -1.04 -13.68
C THR A 35 -13.12 -2.51 -13.64
N GLY A 36 -12.84 -3.03 -12.44
CA GLY A 36 -12.23 -4.34 -12.22
C GLY A 36 -10.71 -4.32 -12.26
N LYS A 37 -10.08 -3.19 -12.64
CA LYS A 37 -8.62 -3.03 -12.51
C LYS A 37 -8.25 -2.76 -11.07
N THR A 38 -7.35 -3.58 -10.55
CA THR A 38 -6.78 -3.46 -9.21
C THR A 38 -5.27 -3.59 -9.28
N LEU A 39 -4.59 -2.98 -8.33
CA LEU A 39 -3.19 -3.23 -8.03
C LEU A 39 -3.12 -3.65 -6.57
N HIS A 40 -2.47 -4.78 -6.29
CA HIS A 40 -2.35 -5.27 -4.92
C HIS A 40 -0.98 -5.92 -4.73
N HIS A 41 -0.24 -5.40 -3.75
CA HIS A 41 1.10 -5.87 -3.42
C HIS A 41 1.27 -6.03 -1.93
N TYR A 42 1.86 -7.15 -1.52
CA TYR A 42 2.55 -7.26 -0.24
C TYR A 42 4.03 -6.95 -0.43
N ILE A 43 4.66 -6.34 0.56
CA ILE A 43 5.98 -5.75 0.44
C ILE A 43 6.84 -6.21 1.62
N ASN A 44 8.06 -6.67 1.33
CA ASN A 44 9.06 -6.94 2.36
C ASN A 44 9.60 -5.59 2.88
N PRO A 45 9.40 -5.25 4.17
CA PRO A 45 9.86 -3.98 4.71
C PRO A 45 11.35 -3.98 5.10
N GLU A 46 12.03 -5.13 5.00
CA GLU A 46 13.42 -5.35 5.43
C GLU A 46 13.67 -4.98 6.91
N ARG A 47 12.60 -5.06 7.74
CA ARG A 47 12.62 -4.76 9.18
C ARG A 47 11.54 -5.50 9.95
N ASP A 48 11.54 -5.34 11.27
CA ASP A 48 10.48 -5.80 12.15
C ASP A 48 9.23 -4.92 12.09
N ILE A 49 8.10 -5.54 12.45
CA ILE A 49 6.75 -4.97 12.49
C ILE A 49 6.42 -4.68 13.96
N ALA A 50 5.92 -3.48 14.25
CA ALA A 50 5.48 -3.15 15.60
C ALA A 50 4.30 -4.04 16.02
N GLU A 51 4.27 -4.47 17.29
CA GLU A 51 3.19 -5.33 17.81
C GLU A 51 1.80 -4.70 17.61
N GLY A 52 1.70 -3.38 17.78
CA GLY A 52 0.46 -2.64 17.53
C GLY A 52 0.00 -2.67 16.06
N ALA A 53 0.93 -2.66 15.10
CA ALA A 53 0.61 -2.79 13.68
C ALA A 53 0.16 -4.22 13.36
N PHE A 54 0.91 -5.22 13.85
CA PHE A 54 0.54 -6.62 13.72
C PHE A 54 -0.85 -6.93 14.29
N ALA A 55 -1.22 -6.33 15.42
CA ALA A 55 -2.55 -6.48 16.01
C ALA A 55 -3.69 -5.91 15.14
N VAL A 56 -3.39 -4.98 14.24
CA VAL A 56 -4.37 -4.33 13.34
C VAL A 56 -4.55 -5.15 12.05
N HIS A 57 -3.46 -5.44 11.33
CA HIS A 57 -3.52 -6.04 9.99
C HIS A 57 -3.12 -7.53 9.95
N GLY A 58 -2.47 -8.07 10.99
CA GLY A 58 -2.13 -9.50 11.11
C GLY A 58 -1.01 -10.00 10.17
N LEU A 59 -0.25 -9.10 9.54
CA LEU A 59 0.82 -9.47 8.60
C LEU A 59 2.13 -9.65 9.37
N SER A 60 2.64 -10.88 9.38
CA SER A 60 3.88 -11.20 10.11
C SER A 60 5.13 -10.94 9.26
N ARG A 61 6.28 -10.80 9.93
CA ARG A 61 7.57 -10.68 9.25
C ARG A 61 7.85 -11.88 8.35
N GLU A 62 7.51 -13.08 8.81
CA GLU A 62 7.70 -14.33 8.08
C GLU A 62 6.88 -14.32 6.79
N PHE A 63 5.62 -13.89 6.85
CA PHE A 63 4.76 -13.79 5.68
C PHE A 63 5.29 -12.79 4.64
N LEU A 64 5.89 -11.69 5.08
CA LEU A 64 6.41 -10.64 4.19
C LEU A 64 7.84 -10.93 3.68
N SER A 65 8.54 -11.90 4.27
CA SER A 65 9.97 -12.12 4.01
C SER A 65 10.33 -12.52 2.58
N ASP A 66 9.40 -13.18 1.87
CA ASP A 66 9.55 -13.62 0.48
C ASP A 66 8.93 -12.64 -0.54
N LYS A 67 8.36 -11.52 -0.08
CA LYS A 67 7.72 -10.52 -0.94
C LYS A 67 8.74 -9.56 -1.55
N PRO A 68 8.43 -8.89 -2.67
CA PRO A 68 9.30 -7.87 -3.24
C PRO A 68 9.53 -6.71 -2.26
N VAL A 69 10.69 -6.07 -2.33
CA VAL A 69 10.93 -4.79 -1.64
C VAL A 69 10.25 -3.64 -2.39
N PHE A 70 9.97 -2.53 -1.71
CA PHE A 70 9.23 -1.40 -2.29
C PHE A 70 9.82 -0.88 -3.61
N GLY A 71 11.16 -0.86 -3.72
CA GLY A 71 11.85 -0.40 -4.93
C GLY A 71 11.56 -1.24 -6.19
N VAL A 72 11.04 -2.45 -6.05
CA VAL A 72 10.66 -3.31 -7.19
C VAL A 72 9.25 -2.96 -7.70
N ILE A 73 8.36 -2.46 -6.84
CA ILE A 73 6.94 -2.24 -7.18
C ILE A 73 6.59 -0.78 -7.46
N VAL A 74 7.49 0.16 -7.15
CA VAL A 74 7.21 1.60 -7.18
C VAL A 74 6.88 2.12 -8.58
N ASP A 75 7.52 1.57 -9.61
CA ASP A 75 7.29 1.98 -11.00
C ASP A 75 5.88 1.58 -11.45
N GLU A 76 5.45 0.35 -11.14
CA GLU A 76 4.09 -0.13 -11.44
C GLU A 76 3.03 0.68 -10.68
N LEU A 77 3.26 0.97 -9.39
CA LEU A 77 2.36 1.81 -8.62
C LEU A 77 2.21 3.21 -9.24
N THR A 78 3.34 3.82 -9.60
CA THR A 78 3.36 5.17 -10.19
C THR A 78 2.62 5.19 -11.52
N GLU A 79 2.82 4.19 -12.36
CA GLU A 79 2.08 4.03 -13.62
C GLU A 79 0.58 3.82 -13.37
N PHE A 80 0.22 2.99 -12.38
CA PHE A 80 -1.18 2.71 -12.06
C PHE A 80 -1.93 3.97 -11.63
N ILE A 81 -1.34 4.83 -10.80
CA ILE A 81 -2.00 6.05 -10.30
C ILE A 81 -1.88 7.26 -11.24
N ALA A 82 -1.04 7.18 -12.28
CA ALA A 82 -0.76 8.29 -13.17
C ALA A 82 -2.05 8.90 -13.78
N GLY A 83 -2.17 10.22 -13.67
CA GLY A 83 -3.29 11.00 -14.22
C GLY A 83 -4.66 10.74 -13.57
N ALA A 84 -4.72 10.01 -12.46
CA ALA A 84 -5.96 9.79 -11.70
C ALA A 84 -6.04 10.72 -10.47
N GLU A 85 -7.27 10.98 -10.02
CA GLU A 85 -7.48 11.48 -8.66
C GLU A 85 -7.30 10.30 -7.68
N VAL A 86 -6.32 10.41 -6.78
CA VAL A 86 -6.07 9.40 -5.76
C VAL A 86 -6.84 9.77 -4.49
N ILE A 87 -7.68 8.86 -4.02
CA ILE A 87 -8.57 9.05 -2.88
C ILE A 87 -8.15 8.05 -1.80
N ILE A 88 -7.74 8.61 -0.65
CA ILE A 88 -7.25 7.86 0.50
C ILE A 88 -7.99 8.39 1.73
N HIS A 89 -8.41 7.50 2.61
CA HIS A 89 -8.93 7.91 3.91
C HIS A 89 -7.75 8.27 4.82
N ASN A 90 -7.75 9.48 5.40
CA ASN A 90 -6.58 10.02 6.12
C ASN A 90 -5.33 10.19 5.24
N ALA A 91 -5.49 10.78 4.05
CA ALA A 91 -4.41 10.97 3.05
C ALA A 91 -3.06 11.56 3.55
N PRO A 92 -2.98 12.37 4.63
CA PRO A 92 -1.69 12.82 5.17
C PRO A 92 -0.85 11.75 5.91
N PHE A 93 -1.44 10.59 6.22
CA PHE A 93 -0.76 9.45 6.82
C PHE A 93 0.36 8.92 5.92
#